data_AF-A0A7S7MQY4-F1
#
_entry.id   AF-A0A7S7MQY4-F1
#
_cell.length_a   1.000
_cell.length_b   1.000
_cell.length_c   1.000
_cell.angle_alpha   90.00
_cell.angle_beta   90.00
_cell.angle_gamma   90.00
#
_symmetry.space_group_name_H-M   'P 1'
#
loop_
_entity.id
_entity.type
_entity.pdbx_description
1 polymer ?
#
loop_
_entity_poly.entity_id
_entity_poly.type
_entity_poly.pdbx_seq_one_letter_code
_entity_poly.pdbx_strand_id
1 'polypeptide(L)'
;MASAIPLSELEHFYYVIEAVKAGLGISVILWPLVMDDLQQVQLLAPFCFIGSGQSYVVVRRQTCSARAEHFCAWLVSEARTTPVPGDTS
;
A
#
# COMPACT_ATOMS: atom_id res chain seq x y z
N MET A 1 -25.44 1.08 6.12
CA MET A 1 -24.51 0.74 7.21
C MET A 1 -23.33 0.02 6.58
N ALA A 2 -22.24 0.74 6.28
CA ALA A 2 -21.04 0.14 5.67
C ALA A 2 -20.28 -0.59 6.78
N SER A 3 -20.36 -1.92 6.80
CA SER A 3 -19.58 -2.75 7.70
C SER A 3 -18.11 -2.62 7.30
N ALA A 4 -17.27 -2.15 8.21
CA ALA A 4 -15.83 -2.19 8.04
C ALA A 4 -15.43 -3.68 8.00
N ILE A 5 -14.95 -4.14 6.84
CA ILE A 5 -14.46 -5.50 6.66
C ILE A 5 -13.26 -5.66 7.62
N PRO A 6 -13.29 -6.64 8.54
CA PRO A 6 -12.18 -6.86 9.45
C PRO A 6 -10.92 -7.23 8.66
N LEU A 7 -9.79 -6.65 9.05
CA LEU A 7 -8.45 -6.87 8.46
C LEU A 7 -7.97 -8.34 8.52
N SER A 8 -8.78 -9.28 9.02
CA SER A 8 -8.51 -10.73 8.96
C SER A 8 -8.88 -11.37 7.62
N GLU A 9 -9.69 -10.72 6.78
CA GLU A 9 -10.03 -11.21 5.42
C GLU A 9 -9.04 -10.76 4.33
N LEU A 10 -7.93 -10.09 4.71
CA LEU A 10 -6.94 -9.52 3.78
C LEU A 10 -5.98 -10.55 3.19
N GLU A 11 -6.22 -11.85 3.35
CA GLU A 11 -5.18 -12.85 3.09
C GLU A 11 -4.67 -12.76 1.65
N HIS A 12 -5.47 -12.29 0.68
CA HIS A 12 -5.06 -12.32 -0.72
C HIS A 12 -5.50 -11.13 -1.58
N PHE A 13 -5.16 -9.90 -1.17
CA PHE A 13 -5.28 -8.72 -2.07
C PHE A 13 -4.66 -8.93 -3.45
N TYR A 14 -3.62 -9.77 -3.53
CA TYR A 14 -3.02 -10.18 -4.79
C TYR A 14 -4.04 -10.74 -5.79
N TYR A 15 -4.92 -11.66 -5.37
CA TYR A 15 -5.93 -12.22 -6.28
C TYR A 15 -6.96 -11.18 -6.71
N VAL A 16 -7.30 -10.25 -5.83
CA VAL A 16 -8.21 -9.14 -6.17
C VAL A 16 -7.56 -8.23 -7.21
N ILE A 17 -6.28 -7.89 -7.04
CA ILE A 17 -5.53 -7.06 -7.99
C ILE A 17 -5.44 -7.76 -9.34
N GLU A 18 -5.08 -9.04 -9.38
CA GLU A 18 -5.01 -9.81 -10.63
C GLU A 18 -6.37 -9.96 -11.30
N ALA A 19 -7.46 -10.12 -10.54
CA ALA A 19 -8.81 -10.14 -11.09
C ALA A 19 -9.20 -8.81 -11.75
N VAL A 20 -8.87 -7.68 -11.12
CA VAL A 20 -9.12 -6.35 -11.70
C VAL A 20 -8.26 -6.13 -12.95
N LYS A 21 -6.98 -6.54 -12.93
CA LYS A 21 -6.10 -6.49 -14.10
C LYS A 21 -6.61 -7.34 -15.26
N ALA A 22 -7.27 -8.47 -14.96
CA ALA A 22 -7.94 -9.31 -15.95
C ALA A 22 -9.29 -8.73 -16.46
N GLY A 23 -9.70 -7.55 -16.00
CA GLY A 23 -10.93 -6.90 -16.42
C GLY A 23 -12.20 -7.45 -15.76
N LEU A 24 -12.07 -8.17 -14.64
CA LEU A 24 -13.22 -8.76 -13.93
C LEU A 24 -14.02 -7.75 -13.10
N GLY A 25 -13.61 -6.48 -13.05
CA GLY A 25 -14.37 -5.41 -12.39
C GLY A 25 -13.49 -4.29 -11.84
N ILE A 26 -13.99 -3.62 -10.80
CA ILE A 26 -13.34 -2.52 -10.07
C ILE A 26 -13.23 -2.92 -8.59
N SER A 27 -12.13 -2.54 -7.93
CA SER A 27 -11.93 -2.79 -6.50
C SER A 27 -11.35 -1.57 -5.77
N VAL A 28 -11.54 -1.52 -4.45
CA VAL A 28 -10.91 -0.55 -3.55
C VAL A 28 -9.66 -1.21 -2.97
N ILE A 29 -8.50 -0.64 -3.26
CA ILE A 29 -7.19 -1.19 -2.88
C ILE A 29 -6.31 -0.12 -2.24
N LEU A 30 -5.35 -0.53 -1.42
CA LEU A 30 -4.37 0.35 -0.81
C LEU A 30 -3.35 0.83 -1.85
N TRP A 31 -3.05 2.13 -1.87
CA TRP A 31 -2.07 2.74 -2.77
C TRP A 31 -0.74 1.96 -2.88
N PRO A 32 -0.09 1.55 -1.78
CA PRO A 32 1.20 0.85 -1.87
C PRO A 32 1.14 -0.50 -2.60
N LEU A 33 -0.05 -1.07 -2.80
CA LEU A 33 -0.22 -2.35 -3.49
C LEU A 33 -0.38 -2.22 -5.00
N VAL A 34 -0.70 -1.02 -5.51
CA VAL A 34 -1.05 -0.80 -6.93
C VAL A 34 -0.33 0.39 -7.55
N MET A 35 0.50 1.11 -6.78
CA MET A 35 1.25 2.26 -7.29
C MET A 35 2.08 1.91 -8.54
N ASP A 36 2.73 0.74 -8.56
CA ASP A 36 3.52 0.29 -9.70
C ASP A 36 2.63 -0.06 -10.91
N ASP A 37 1.52 -0.78 -10.70
CA ASP A 37 0.57 -1.09 -11.78
C ASP A 37 -0.07 0.18 -12.38
N LEU A 38 -0.26 1.23 -11.57
CA LEU A 38 -0.72 2.55 -12.03
C LEU A 38 0.36 3.27 -12.84
N GLN A 39 1.63 3.24 -12.40
CA GLN A 39 2.76 3.81 -13.16
C GLN A 39 2.97 3.11 -14.50
N GLN A 40 2.73 1.79 -14.56
CA GLN A 40 2.83 0.99 -15.78
C GLN A 40 1.56 1.02 -16.64
N VAL A 41 0.53 1.79 -16.24
CA VAL A 41 -0.77 1.88 -16.93
C VAL A 41 -1.46 0.52 -17.11
N GLN A 42 -1.19 -0.43 -16.21
CA GLN A 42 -1.91 -1.71 -16.15
C GLN A 42 -3.23 -1.57 -15.40
N LEU A 43 -3.29 -0.60 -14.49
CA LEU A 43 -4.50 -0.21 -13.77
C LEU A 43 -4.76 1.28 -13.95
N LEU A 44 -6.03 1.67 -13.79
CA LEU A 44 -6.47 3.06 -13.74
C LEU A 44 -7.21 3.30 -12.44
N ALA A 45 -7.10 4.53 -11.91
CA ALA A 45 -7.77 4.96 -10.69
C ALA A 45 -8.88 5.98 -11.03
N PRO A 46 -10.03 5.54 -11.58
CA PRO A 46 -11.06 6.45 -12.10
C PRO A 46 -11.71 7.34 -11.04
N PHE A 47 -11.63 6.94 -9.77
CA PHE A 47 -12.19 7.69 -8.63
C PHE A 47 -11.12 8.40 -7.80
N CYS A 48 -9.87 8.45 -8.28
CA CYS A 48 -8.70 8.94 -7.56
C CYS A 48 -8.45 8.19 -6.23
N PHE A 49 -7.30 8.48 -5.60
CA PHE A 49 -7.00 7.99 -4.26
C PHE A 49 -7.17 9.12 -3.24
N ILE A 50 -7.60 8.74 -2.04
CA ILE A 50 -7.69 9.65 -0.89
C ILE A 50 -6.84 9.12 0.26
N GLY A 51 -6.26 10.02 1.04
CA GLY A 51 -5.52 9.65 2.24
C GLY A 51 -6.43 8.99 3.26
N SER A 52 -6.09 7.77 3.69
CA SER A 52 -6.86 7.02 4.69
C SER A 52 -6.69 7.56 6.12
N GLY A 53 -5.78 8.50 6.33
CA GLY A 53 -5.36 8.96 7.66
C GLY A 53 -4.55 7.94 8.47
N GLN A 54 -4.22 6.79 7.87
CA GLN A 54 -3.42 5.74 8.50
C GLN A 54 -1.93 5.96 8.25
N SER A 55 -1.08 5.59 9.21
CA SER A 55 0.37 5.69 9.11
C SER A 55 1.01 4.31 9.20
N TYR A 56 1.99 4.05 8.33
CA TYR A 56 2.85 2.87 8.45
C TYR A 56 3.95 3.15 9.48
N VAL A 57 4.10 2.26 10.45
CA VAL A 57 5.08 2.40 11.53
C VAL A 57 5.99 1.18 11.60
N VAL A 58 7.28 1.42 11.86
CA VAL A 58 8.24 0.35 12.12
C VAL A 58 8.23 0.06 13.63
N VAL A 59 7.83 -1.17 13.99
CA VAL A 59 7.84 -1.63 15.38
C VAL A 59 9.08 -2.50 15.61
N ARG A 60 9.85 -2.17 16.65
CA ARG A 60 11.03 -2.94 17.06
C ARG A 60 11.12 -3.04 18.58
N ARG A 61 11.89 -4.01 19.06
CA ARG A 61 12.23 -4.09 20.50
C ARG A 61 13.06 -2.88 20.91
N GLN A 62 12.88 -2.43 22.15
CA GLN A 62 13.61 -1.29 22.71
C GLN A 62 15.13 -1.51 22.68
N THR A 63 15.58 -2.72 23.00
CA THR A 63 16.97 -3.16 22.80
C THR A 63 17.02 -4.02 21.54
N CYS A 64 17.73 -3.55 20.52
CA CYS A 64 17.96 -4.30 19.28
C CYS A 64 19.44 -4.23 18.86
N SER A 65 19.81 -5.07 17.89
CA SER A 65 21.18 -5.04 17.37
C SER A 65 21.41 -3.82 16.47
N ALA A 66 22.66 -3.38 16.34
CA ALA A 66 23.02 -2.32 15.40
C ALA A 66 22.55 -2.61 13.95
N ARG A 67 22.49 -3.88 13.55
CA ARG A 67 21.94 -4.29 12.24
C ARG A 67 20.44 -3.97 12.12
N ALA A 68 19.66 -4.25 13.16
CA ALA A 68 18.24 -3.94 13.18
C ALA A 68 18.00 -2.43 13.16
N GLU A 69 18.84 -1.64 13.84
CA GLU A 69 18.78 -0.18 13.79
C GLU A 69 19.06 0.35 12.38
N HIS A 70 20.14 -0.12 11.74
CA HIS A 70 20.46 0.23 10.35
C HIS A 70 19.33 -0.15 9.40
N PHE A 71 18.75 -1.35 9.55
CA PHE A 71 17.62 -1.77 8.73
C PHE A 71 16.40 -0.87 8.92
N CYS A 72 16.07 -0.49 10.16
CA CYS A 72 14.97 0.45 10.41
C CYS A 72 15.25 1.84 9.82
N ALA A 73 16.50 2.33 9.93
CA ALA A 73 16.89 3.62 9.36
C ALA A 73 16.77 3.60 7.83
N TRP A 74 17.20 2.51 7.20
CA TRP A 74 17.03 2.29 5.77
C TRP A 74 15.55 2.22 5.37
N LEU A 75 14.71 1.44 6.08
CA LEU A 75 13.26 1.37 5.81
C LEU A 75 12.59 2.75 5.85
N VAL A 76 12.97 3.59 6.82
CA VAL A 76 12.45 4.96 6.92
C VAL A 76 12.93 5.82 5.74
N SER A 77 14.15 5.62 5.26
CA SER A 77 14.68 6.30 4.09
C SER A 77 13.92 5.91 2.82
N GLU A 78 13.72 4.61 2.58
CA GLU A 78 12.95 4.11 1.43
C GLU A 78 11.47 4.52 1.50
N ALA A 79 10.86 4.51 2.68
CA ALA A 79 9.47 4.96 2.83
C ALA A 79 9.29 6.43 2.40
N ARG A 80 10.33 7.27 2.50
CA ARG A 80 10.28 8.67 2.05
C ARG A 80 10.42 8.84 0.54
N THR A 81 10.98 7.86 -0.17
CA THR A 81 11.06 7.87 -1.63
C THR A 81 9.79 7.33 -2.29
N THR A 82 8.91 6.71 -1.49
CA THR A 82 7.64 6.16 -1.98
C THR A 82 6.70 7.30 -2.39
N PRO A 83 6.17 7.29 -3.63
CA PRO A 83 5.23 8.31 -4.09
C PRO A 83 3.98 8.34 -3.22
N VAL A 84 3.45 9.54 -2.93
CA VAL A 84 2.16 9.67 -2.25
C VAL A 84 1.02 9.81 -3.27
N PRO A 85 -0.17 9.24 -2.98
CA PRO A 85 -1.33 9.41 -3.85
C PRO A 85 -1.70 10.89 -3.96
N GLY A 86 -1.60 11.44 -5.18
CA GLY A 86 -1.83 12.86 -5.48
C GLY A 86 -0.70 13.54 -6.24
N ASP A 87 0.52 12.96 -6.23
CA ASP A 87 1.67 13.51 -6.95
C ASP A 87 1.68 13.15 -8.45
N THR A 88 0.84 12.20 -8.86
CA THR A 88 0.65 11.79 -10.26
C THR A 88 -0.33 12.74 -10.95
N SER A 89 0.11 13.97 -11.23
CA SER A 89 -0.57 14.90 -12.16
C SER A 89 -0.05 14.75 -13.58
#